data_AF-F0ZLI0-F1
#
_entry.id   AF-F0ZLI0-F1
#
_cell.length_a   1.000
_cell.length_b   1.000
_cell.length_c   1.000
_cell.angle_alpha   90.00
_cell.angle_beta   90.00
_cell.angle_gamma   90.00
#
_symmetry.space_group_name_H-M   'P 1'
#
loop_
_entity.id
_entity.type
_entity.pdbx_description
1 polymer ?
#
loop_
_entity_poly.entity_id
_entity_poly.type
_entity_poly.pdbx_seq_one_letter_code
_entity_poly.pdbx_strand_id
1 'polypeptide(L)'
;RLLYIVWNNIFLRNEIHKHILKLIDYSVVNLDRSRYDQFINKSYITTLKWHGDTLPDKNEFPPFLSNLYLQTFNKMLTPTTLPNSITTLTFGDDFNKVVPPGTLPNTLTTLTFGDGFNQVVQPGTLPNSLTTLSFGGDFNQVVPPDTLPNNLTTLTFSLEFNQVVLPGTLPNGLTTLTFGGYFNQVVLPGTLPNNLTTLTFGYNFNQVILPDTLPNNLTTLTFDYCFNQVVLPGTLPNSLTTLTFGHRFNQVVLPGTLPNSLTTLTFDYCFNQVILPDTLPNSLTKLTFGHRFNQVVLPGTLPDSLTTLKFGGDFNYKKFKSNFENIKTWIIENYTIFKNIKFNFRGFKK
;
A
#
# COMPACT_ATOMS: atom_id res chain seq x y z
N ARG A 1 -22.58 36.70 -11.31
CA ARG A 1 -23.65 37.25 -12.19
C ARG A 1 -23.87 36.38 -13.44
N LEU A 2 -22.83 35.92 -14.15
CA LEU A 2 -22.96 35.12 -15.38
C LEU A 2 -23.65 33.75 -15.16
N LEU A 3 -23.20 32.97 -14.16
CA LEU A 3 -23.78 31.65 -13.84
C LEU A 3 -25.30 31.73 -13.59
N TYR A 4 -25.73 32.77 -12.88
CA TYR A 4 -27.14 33.02 -12.57
C TYR A 4 -27.96 33.33 -13.83
N ILE A 5 -27.40 34.12 -14.77
CA ILE A 5 -28.04 34.41 -16.05
C ILE A 5 -28.16 33.14 -16.91
N VAL A 6 -27.11 32.32 -16.95
CA VAL A 6 -27.09 31.05 -17.69
C VAL A 6 -28.11 30.07 -17.10
N TRP A 7 -28.17 29.94 -15.78
CA TRP A 7 -29.04 28.96 -15.11
C TRP A 7 -30.54 29.31 -15.22
N ASN A 8 -30.87 30.60 -15.22
CA ASN A 8 -32.25 31.07 -15.38
C ASN A 8 -32.76 30.94 -16.83
N ASN A 9 -31.88 30.77 -17.81
CA ASN A 9 -32.27 30.47 -19.18
C ASN A 9 -32.61 28.97 -19.32
N ILE A 10 -33.89 28.66 -19.54
CA ILE A 10 -34.38 27.27 -19.64
C ILE A 10 -33.70 26.47 -20.75
N PHE A 11 -33.40 27.09 -21.89
CA PHE A 11 -32.74 26.43 -23.02
C PHE A 11 -31.30 26.05 -22.66
N LEU A 12 -30.53 27.02 -22.15
CA LEU A 12 -29.14 26.77 -21.74
C LEU A 12 -29.07 25.73 -20.62
N ARG A 13 -29.97 25.81 -19.63
CA ARG A 13 -30.05 24.81 -18.56
C ARG A 13 -30.34 23.40 -19.10
N ASN A 14 -31.25 23.26 -20.05
CA ASN A 14 -31.59 21.97 -20.64
C ASN A 14 -30.42 21.41 -21.48
N GLU A 15 -29.71 22.25 -22.24
CA GLU A 15 -28.52 21.80 -22.97
C GLU A 15 -27.38 21.41 -22.02
N ILE A 16 -27.12 22.20 -20.96
CA ILE A 16 -26.15 21.82 -19.92
C ILE A 16 -26.52 20.47 -19.31
N HIS A 17 -27.78 20.29 -18.93
CA HIS A 17 -28.27 19.03 -18.36
C HIS A 17 -28.03 17.84 -19.31
N LYS A 18 -28.35 18.00 -20.61
CA LYS A 18 -28.10 16.99 -21.64
C LYS A 18 -26.61 16.64 -21.78
N HIS A 19 -25.72 17.62 -21.74
CA HIS A 19 -24.27 17.39 -21.77
C HIS A 19 -23.75 16.71 -20.50
N ILE A 20 -24.32 17.03 -19.34
CA ILE A 20 -24.03 16.35 -18.07
C ILE A 20 -24.44 14.88 -18.15
N LEU A 21 -25.62 14.57 -18.68
CA LEU A 21 -26.07 13.18 -18.87
C LEU A 21 -25.11 12.41 -19.79
N LYS A 22 -24.70 13.00 -20.92
CA LYS A 22 -23.68 12.39 -21.79
C LYS A 22 -22.35 12.15 -21.10
N LEU A 23 -21.90 13.09 -20.25
CA LEU A 23 -20.67 12.90 -19.48
C LEU A 23 -20.82 11.74 -18.49
N ILE A 24 -21.96 11.64 -17.80
CA ILE A 24 -22.23 10.52 -16.89
C ILE A 24 -22.23 9.20 -17.66
N ASP A 25 -22.92 9.14 -18.80
CA ASP A 25 -23.12 7.90 -19.56
C ASP A 25 -21.84 7.43 -20.28
N TYR A 26 -20.97 8.35 -20.70
CA TYR A 26 -19.83 8.06 -21.59
C TYR A 26 -18.45 8.43 -21.02
N SER A 27 -18.36 8.84 -19.75
CA SER A 27 -17.08 9.19 -19.12
C SER A 27 -16.09 8.01 -19.06
N VAL A 28 -16.60 6.80 -18.85
CA VAL A 28 -15.81 5.57 -18.75
C VAL A 28 -16.23 4.61 -19.85
N VAL A 29 -15.31 4.28 -20.74
CA VAL A 29 -15.59 3.36 -21.85
C VAL A 29 -14.51 2.29 -22.00
N ASN A 30 -14.92 1.15 -22.54
CA ASN A 30 -14.02 0.07 -22.94
C ASN A 30 -14.13 -0.09 -24.46
N LEU A 31 -13.04 0.20 -25.18
CA LEU A 31 -13.03 0.26 -26.64
C LEU A 31 -11.75 -0.37 -27.20
N ASP A 32 -11.88 -0.92 -28.40
CA ASP A 32 -10.77 -1.21 -29.31
C ASP A 32 -10.78 -0.20 -30.46
N ARG A 33 -9.86 -0.34 -31.43
CA ARG A 33 -9.79 0.57 -32.57
C ARG A 33 -11.10 0.69 -33.35
N SER A 34 -11.74 -0.43 -33.67
CA SER A 34 -12.97 -0.42 -34.49
C SER A 34 -14.11 0.29 -33.76
N ARG A 35 -14.32 -0.03 -32.47
CA ARG A 35 -15.37 0.60 -31.67
C ARG A 35 -15.06 2.06 -31.37
N TYR A 36 -13.78 2.40 -31.18
CA TYR A 36 -13.35 3.78 -31.00
C TYR A 36 -13.65 4.64 -32.21
N ASP A 37 -13.35 4.16 -33.43
CA ASP A 37 -13.57 4.93 -34.65
C ASP A 37 -15.05 5.27 -34.87
N GLN A 38 -15.95 4.35 -34.54
CA GLN A 38 -17.41 4.52 -34.65
C GLN A 38 -18.04 5.27 -33.48
N PHE A 39 -17.31 5.50 -32.38
CA PHE A 39 -17.88 6.12 -31.18
C PHE A 39 -18.12 7.61 -31.39
N ILE A 40 -19.38 8.06 -31.35
CA ILE A 40 -19.75 9.45 -31.68
C ILE A 40 -19.40 10.41 -30.54
N ASN A 41 -19.59 10.00 -29.28
CA ASN A 41 -19.48 10.86 -28.11
C ASN A 41 -18.06 10.85 -27.49
N LYS A 42 -16.98 10.82 -28.31
CA LYS A 42 -15.60 10.68 -27.80
C LYS A 42 -15.20 11.80 -26.85
N SER A 43 -15.68 13.02 -27.07
CA SER A 43 -15.31 14.21 -26.30
C SER A 43 -15.69 14.15 -24.81
N TYR A 44 -16.59 13.25 -24.41
CA TYR A 44 -17.00 13.08 -23.02
C TYR A 44 -16.16 12.02 -22.28
N ILE A 45 -15.33 11.26 -22.99
CA ILE A 45 -14.51 10.21 -22.39
C ILE A 45 -13.42 10.87 -21.54
N THR A 46 -13.43 10.57 -20.24
CA THR A 46 -12.36 10.93 -19.30
C THR A 46 -11.49 9.72 -18.94
N THR A 47 -12.04 8.52 -19.13
CA THR A 47 -11.41 7.24 -18.79
C THR A 47 -11.59 6.24 -19.92
N LEU A 48 -10.49 5.85 -20.55
CA LEU A 48 -10.48 4.93 -21.69
C LEU A 48 -9.78 3.63 -21.33
N LYS A 49 -10.51 2.52 -21.35
CA LYS A 49 -9.94 1.17 -21.30
C LYS A 49 -9.77 0.66 -22.73
N TRP A 50 -8.53 0.66 -23.19
CA TRP A 50 -8.14 0.33 -24.54
C TRP A 50 -7.79 -1.16 -24.69
N HIS A 51 -8.33 -1.80 -25.72
CA HIS A 51 -7.99 -3.16 -26.12
C HIS A 51 -7.37 -3.19 -27.51
N GLY A 52 -6.23 -3.87 -27.63
CA GLY A 52 -5.47 -4.04 -28.86
C GLY A 52 -4.31 -3.07 -29.01
N ASP A 53 -3.50 -3.33 -30.04
CA ASP A 53 -2.20 -2.67 -30.22
C ASP A 53 -2.24 -1.37 -31.03
N THR A 54 -3.35 -1.07 -31.68
CA THR A 54 -3.43 0.03 -32.66
C THR A 54 -4.08 1.25 -32.02
N LEU A 55 -3.31 2.04 -31.29
CA LEU A 55 -3.80 3.28 -30.67
C LEU A 55 -4.13 4.35 -31.72
N PRO A 56 -5.06 5.28 -31.41
CA PRO A 56 -5.26 6.48 -32.21
C PRO A 56 -4.07 7.42 -32.13
N ASP A 57 -3.96 8.32 -33.11
CA ASP A 57 -2.95 9.39 -33.05
C ASP A 57 -3.14 10.20 -31.76
N LYS A 58 -2.06 10.73 -31.18
CA LYS A 58 -2.14 11.51 -29.95
C LYS A 58 -3.16 12.66 -30.00
N ASN A 59 -3.42 13.23 -31.18
CA ASN A 59 -4.38 14.32 -31.36
C ASN A 59 -5.82 13.85 -31.59
N GLU A 60 -6.03 12.55 -31.83
CA GLU A 60 -7.35 11.93 -31.97
C GLU A 60 -7.95 11.50 -30.64
N PHE A 61 -7.18 11.51 -29.54
CA PHE A 61 -7.70 11.22 -28.21
C PHE A 61 -8.67 12.31 -27.73
N PRO A 62 -9.62 11.95 -26.83
CA PRO A 62 -10.54 12.90 -26.24
C PRO A 62 -9.80 14.03 -25.50
N PRO A 63 -10.25 15.29 -25.60
CA PRO A 63 -9.55 16.43 -25.00
C PRO A 63 -9.51 16.38 -23.47
N PHE A 64 -10.44 15.68 -22.82
CA PHE A 64 -10.54 15.54 -21.37
C PHE A 64 -10.11 14.16 -20.87
N LEU A 65 -9.44 13.36 -21.72
CA LEU A 65 -8.95 12.05 -21.33
C LEU A 65 -7.85 12.20 -20.27
N SER A 66 -8.12 11.76 -19.04
CA SER A 66 -7.18 11.80 -17.93
C SER A 66 -6.66 10.41 -17.54
N ASN A 67 -7.45 9.36 -17.74
CA ASN A 67 -7.08 7.98 -17.39
C ASN A 67 -7.07 7.07 -18.62
N LEU A 68 -5.93 6.44 -18.89
CA LEU A 68 -5.77 5.50 -19.99
C LEU A 68 -5.30 4.14 -19.45
N TYR A 69 -6.09 3.09 -19.71
CA TYR A 69 -5.77 1.71 -19.35
C TYR A 69 -5.53 0.94 -20.64
N LEU A 70 -4.30 0.53 -20.88
CA LEU A 70 -3.86 -0.20 -22.06
C LEU A 70 -3.90 -1.72 -21.78
N GLN A 71 -5.11 -2.30 -21.83
CA GLN A 71 -5.39 -3.64 -21.29
C GLN A 71 -4.63 -4.78 -21.98
N THR A 72 -4.52 -4.72 -23.31
CA THR A 72 -3.86 -5.77 -24.12
C THR A 72 -2.84 -5.20 -25.10
N PHE A 73 -2.43 -3.95 -24.88
CA PHE A 73 -1.41 -3.29 -25.70
C PHE A 73 -0.04 -3.88 -25.40
N ASN A 74 0.67 -4.35 -26.43
CA ASN A 74 1.99 -4.96 -26.30
C ASN A 74 2.95 -4.50 -27.41
N LYS A 75 2.92 -3.21 -27.75
CA LYS A 75 3.86 -2.57 -28.67
C LYS A 75 4.75 -1.55 -27.96
N MET A 76 5.89 -1.25 -28.56
CA MET A 76 6.77 -0.20 -28.06
C MET A 76 6.10 1.17 -28.22
N LEU A 77 6.15 2.01 -27.18
CA LEU A 77 5.67 3.38 -27.26
C LEU A 77 6.61 4.24 -28.10
N THR A 78 6.03 5.24 -28.76
CA THR A 78 6.75 6.34 -29.42
C THR A 78 6.33 7.68 -28.81
N PRO A 79 7.10 8.77 -28.99
CA PRO A 79 6.74 10.11 -28.48
C PRO A 79 5.41 10.67 -29.02
N THR A 80 4.82 10.04 -30.04
CA THR A 80 3.52 10.42 -30.62
C THR A 80 2.38 9.49 -30.23
N THR A 81 2.64 8.47 -29.39
CA THR A 81 1.66 7.43 -29.06
C THR A 81 0.65 7.88 -28.01
N LEU A 82 1.07 8.70 -27.03
CA LEU A 82 0.25 9.09 -25.89
C LEU A 82 -0.13 10.58 -25.94
N PRO A 83 -1.36 10.96 -25.55
CA PRO A 83 -1.77 12.35 -25.45
C PRO A 83 -1.19 13.01 -24.18
N ASN A 84 -0.97 14.32 -24.22
CA ASN A 84 -0.47 15.09 -23.06
C ASN A 84 -1.56 15.42 -22.02
N SER A 85 -2.79 14.94 -22.19
CA SER A 85 -3.89 15.19 -21.25
C SER A 85 -3.94 14.17 -20.11
N ILE A 86 -3.30 13.00 -20.26
CA ILE A 86 -3.40 11.92 -19.28
C ILE A 86 -2.57 12.22 -18.03
N THR A 87 -3.15 11.88 -16.89
CA THR A 87 -2.51 11.92 -15.57
C THR A 87 -2.30 10.50 -15.03
N THR A 88 -3.09 9.53 -15.51
CA THR A 88 -3.02 8.13 -15.10
C THR A 88 -2.83 7.22 -16.31
N LEU A 89 -1.80 6.38 -16.26
CA LEU A 89 -1.53 5.35 -17.27
C LEU A 89 -1.37 3.99 -16.58
N THR A 90 -2.07 2.99 -17.09
CA THR A 90 -1.93 1.60 -16.64
C THR A 90 -1.69 0.72 -17.86
N PHE A 91 -0.59 0.00 -17.87
CA PHE A 91 -0.35 -1.09 -18.82
C PHE A 91 -0.97 -2.38 -18.29
N GLY A 92 -1.58 -3.16 -19.17
CA GLY A 92 -2.09 -4.49 -18.84
C GLY A 92 -0.99 -5.53 -18.69
N ASP A 93 -1.40 -6.73 -18.31
CA ASP A 93 -0.49 -7.77 -17.79
C ASP A 93 0.49 -8.31 -18.84
N ASP A 94 0.16 -8.26 -20.13
CA ASP A 94 1.04 -8.77 -21.19
C ASP A 94 2.11 -7.75 -21.66
N PHE A 95 2.07 -6.50 -21.18
CA PHE A 95 2.98 -5.45 -21.64
C PHE A 95 4.41 -5.68 -21.11
N ASN A 96 5.33 -6.05 -21.99
CA ASN A 96 6.74 -6.26 -21.64
C ASN A 96 7.68 -5.64 -22.68
N LYS A 97 7.43 -4.38 -23.05
CA LYS A 97 8.25 -3.63 -24.00
C LYS A 97 9.01 -2.52 -23.28
N VAL A 98 10.19 -2.20 -23.79
CA VAL A 98 10.98 -1.05 -23.30
C VAL A 98 10.16 0.23 -23.47
N VAL A 99 10.21 1.11 -22.46
CA VAL A 99 9.61 2.45 -22.51
C VAL A 99 10.75 3.48 -22.68
N PRO A 100 10.97 3.99 -23.90
CA PRO A 100 12.06 4.93 -24.14
C PRO A 100 11.84 6.28 -23.41
N PRO A 101 12.93 7.00 -23.07
CA PRO A 101 12.83 8.37 -22.59
C PRO A 101 12.02 9.28 -23.52
N GLY A 102 11.19 10.15 -22.93
CA GLY A 102 10.35 11.09 -23.66
C GLY A 102 9.06 10.52 -24.27
N THR A 103 8.72 9.24 -24.06
CA THR A 103 7.44 8.67 -24.54
C THR A 103 6.28 8.84 -23.56
N LEU A 104 6.57 8.97 -22.26
CA LEU A 104 5.57 9.23 -21.23
C LEU A 104 5.29 10.74 -21.15
N PRO A 105 4.02 11.18 -21.06
CA PRO A 105 3.68 12.59 -21.01
C PRO A 105 4.07 13.22 -19.67
N ASN A 106 4.52 14.48 -19.71
CA ASN A 106 4.96 15.25 -18.53
C ASN A 106 3.83 15.64 -17.55
N THR A 107 2.58 15.27 -17.85
CA THR A 107 1.41 15.44 -16.98
C THR A 107 1.13 14.18 -16.15
N LEU A 108 1.83 13.08 -16.42
CA LEU A 108 1.57 11.79 -15.80
C LEU A 108 1.94 11.82 -14.32
N THR A 109 0.97 11.59 -13.43
CA THR A 109 1.15 11.53 -11.98
C THR A 109 1.13 10.09 -11.47
N THR A 110 0.43 9.20 -12.16
CA THR A 110 0.27 7.79 -11.77
C THR A 110 0.63 6.87 -12.93
N LEU A 111 1.55 5.94 -12.68
CA LEU A 111 1.97 4.91 -13.63
C LEU A 111 1.90 3.53 -12.98
N THR A 112 1.20 2.61 -13.65
CA THR A 112 1.16 1.19 -13.27
C THR A 112 1.60 0.34 -14.44
N PHE A 113 2.62 -0.49 -14.22
CA PHE A 113 2.95 -1.59 -15.11
C PHE A 113 2.21 -2.85 -14.66
N GLY A 114 1.60 -3.58 -15.60
CA GLY A 114 0.95 -4.87 -15.36
C GLY A 114 1.96 -5.99 -15.09
N ASP A 115 1.45 -7.20 -14.84
CA ASP A 115 2.25 -8.28 -14.26
C ASP A 115 3.48 -8.70 -15.07
N GLY A 116 3.39 -8.78 -16.39
CA GLY A 116 4.48 -9.26 -17.26
C GLY A 116 5.61 -8.26 -17.53
N PHE A 117 5.54 -7.02 -17.01
CA PHE A 117 6.57 -6.01 -17.28
C PHE A 117 7.87 -6.32 -16.53
N ASN A 118 8.94 -6.63 -17.26
CA ASN A 118 10.25 -6.94 -16.67
C ASN A 118 11.41 -6.32 -17.47
N GLN A 119 11.24 -5.07 -17.91
CA GLN A 119 12.29 -4.32 -18.61
C GLN A 119 12.97 -3.31 -17.69
N VAL A 120 14.25 -3.03 -17.94
CA VAL A 120 15.00 -1.99 -17.21
C VAL A 120 14.40 -0.62 -17.53
N VAL A 121 14.04 0.14 -16.50
CA VAL A 121 13.62 1.55 -16.64
C VAL A 121 14.85 2.44 -16.60
N GLN A 122 15.15 3.07 -17.73
CA GLN A 122 16.32 3.93 -17.88
C GLN A 122 16.09 5.30 -17.22
N PRO A 123 17.16 5.99 -16.78
CA PRO A 123 17.07 7.38 -16.35
C PRO A 123 16.43 8.27 -17.42
N GLY A 124 15.54 9.16 -17.00
CA GLY A 124 14.78 10.03 -17.90
C GLY A 124 13.56 9.38 -18.58
N THR A 125 13.29 8.08 -18.36
CA THR A 125 12.03 7.45 -18.81
C THR A 125 10.82 7.97 -18.04
N LEU A 126 10.94 8.11 -16.72
CA LEU A 126 9.83 8.52 -15.84
C LEU A 126 9.73 10.06 -15.79
N PRO A 127 8.55 10.65 -15.99
CA PRO A 127 8.39 12.11 -15.95
C PRO A 127 8.48 12.64 -14.53
N ASN A 128 9.00 13.86 -14.36
CA ASN A 128 9.15 14.51 -13.05
C ASN A 128 7.82 14.79 -12.33
N SER A 129 6.68 14.77 -13.04
CA SER A 129 5.34 14.90 -12.46
C SER A 129 4.87 13.65 -11.72
N LEU A 130 5.56 12.51 -11.87
CA LEU A 130 5.10 11.23 -11.36
C LEU A 130 5.19 11.19 -9.83
N THR A 131 4.04 10.92 -9.19
CA THR A 131 3.91 10.80 -7.73
C THR A 131 3.72 9.34 -7.31
N THR A 132 3.14 8.51 -8.17
CA THR A 132 2.80 7.11 -7.87
C THR A 132 3.32 6.19 -8.97
N LEU A 133 4.14 5.21 -8.59
CA LEU A 133 4.67 4.18 -9.47
C LEU A 133 4.41 2.79 -8.89
N SER A 134 3.84 1.90 -9.69
CA SER A 134 3.65 0.50 -9.34
C SER A 134 4.21 -0.40 -10.44
N PHE A 135 5.05 -1.34 -10.05
CA PHE A 135 5.52 -2.43 -10.89
C PHE A 135 4.70 -3.71 -10.61
N GLY A 136 4.34 -4.43 -11.68
CA GLY A 136 3.60 -5.68 -11.60
C GLY A 136 4.42 -6.88 -11.13
N GLY A 137 3.80 -8.07 -11.15
CA GLY A 137 4.32 -9.34 -10.65
C GLY A 137 5.77 -9.66 -11.01
N ASP A 138 6.11 -9.65 -12.30
CA ASP A 138 7.36 -10.20 -12.84
C ASP A 138 8.54 -9.22 -12.80
N PHE A 139 8.32 -7.98 -12.37
CA PHE A 139 9.38 -6.96 -12.38
C PHE A 139 10.49 -7.32 -11.39
N ASN A 140 11.67 -7.66 -11.92
CA ASN A 140 12.84 -8.02 -11.12
C ASN A 140 14.14 -7.43 -11.70
N GLN A 141 14.07 -6.21 -12.24
CA GLN A 141 15.22 -5.48 -12.74
C GLN A 141 15.80 -4.55 -11.67
N VAL A 142 17.11 -4.32 -11.75
CA VAL A 142 17.76 -3.29 -10.93
C VAL A 142 17.15 -1.93 -11.29
N VAL A 143 16.93 -1.09 -10.28
CA VAL A 143 16.55 0.32 -10.46
C VAL A 143 17.83 1.16 -10.36
N PRO A 144 18.37 1.66 -11.49
CA PRO A 144 19.56 2.50 -11.45
C PRO A 144 19.33 3.78 -10.64
N PRO A 145 20.40 4.39 -10.09
CA PRO A 145 20.34 5.76 -9.59
C PRO A 145 19.77 6.71 -10.65
N ASP A 146 19.10 7.77 -10.21
CA ASP A 146 18.46 8.80 -11.07
C ASP A 146 17.32 8.31 -11.97
N THR A 147 16.91 7.03 -11.87
CA THR A 147 15.73 6.51 -12.58
C THR A 147 14.42 7.02 -11.97
N LEU A 148 14.32 7.06 -10.63
CA LEU A 148 13.10 7.46 -9.94
C LEU A 148 13.01 8.99 -9.81
N PRO A 149 11.88 9.62 -10.19
CA PRO A 149 11.75 11.07 -10.14
C PRO A 149 11.62 11.60 -8.70
N ASN A 150 12.12 12.81 -8.47
CA ASN A 150 12.18 13.41 -7.13
C ASN A 150 10.81 13.65 -6.45
N ASN A 151 9.75 13.79 -7.23
CA ASN A 151 8.38 14.00 -6.73
C ASN A 151 7.65 12.69 -6.43
N LEU A 152 8.29 11.53 -6.60
CA LEU A 152 7.68 10.23 -6.33
C LEU A 152 7.41 10.09 -4.83
N THR A 153 6.15 9.92 -4.46
CA THR A 153 5.71 9.75 -3.07
C THR A 153 5.40 8.28 -2.75
N THR A 154 4.98 7.51 -3.75
CA THR A 154 4.52 6.12 -3.57
C THR A 154 5.21 5.21 -4.58
N LEU A 155 5.88 4.19 -4.07
CA LEU A 155 6.52 3.14 -4.87
C LEU A 155 6.09 1.76 -4.38
N THR A 156 5.61 0.95 -5.31
CA THR A 156 5.20 -0.43 -5.04
C THR A 156 5.89 -1.38 -6.00
N PHE A 157 6.53 -2.41 -5.44
CA PHE A 157 6.96 -3.61 -6.15
C PHE A 157 6.02 -4.76 -5.79
N SER A 158 5.62 -5.58 -6.76
CA SER A 158 4.60 -6.64 -6.55
C SER A 158 5.20 -7.97 -6.08
N LEU A 159 5.44 -8.96 -6.95
CA LEU A 159 5.78 -10.32 -6.50
C LEU A 159 7.28 -10.61 -6.56
N GLU A 160 7.89 -10.54 -7.74
CA GLU A 160 9.21 -11.10 -8.01
C GLU A 160 10.41 -10.21 -7.66
N PHE A 161 10.18 -8.91 -7.39
CA PHE A 161 11.27 -7.97 -7.14
C PHE A 161 12.16 -8.42 -5.97
N ASN A 162 13.43 -8.73 -6.27
CA ASN A 162 14.40 -9.18 -5.28
C ASN A 162 15.82 -8.62 -5.56
N GLN A 163 15.89 -7.41 -6.09
CA GLN A 163 17.15 -6.72 -6.36
C GLN A 163 17.60 -5.88 -5.17
N VAL A 164 18.92 -5.70 -5.04
CA VAL A 164 19.48 -4.81 -4.01
C VAL A 164 19.13 -3.36 -4.32
N VAL A 165 18.65 -2.62 -3.31
CA VAL A 165 18.41 -1.19 -3.40
C VAL A 165 19.56 -0.45 -2.71
N LEU A 166 20.35 0.27 -3.50
CA LEU A 166 21.53 0.99 -3.00
C LEU A 166 21.12 2.32 -2.34
N PRO A 167 21.91 2.84 -1.39
CA PRO A 167 21.75 4.20 -0.89
C PRO A 167 21.72 5.24 -2.02
N GLY A 168 20.75 6.15 -1.97
CA GLY A 168 20.53 7.18 -3.00
C GLY A 168 19.66 6.74 -4.19
N THR A 169 19.28 5.46 -4.30
CA THR A 169 18.35 5.01 -5.37
C THR A 169 16.93 5.53 -5.14
N LEU A 170 16.47 5.56 -3.88
CA LEU A 170 15.11 6.01 -3.54
C LEU A 170 15.07 7.54 -3.39
N PRO A 171 14.06 8.23 -3.98
CA PRO A 171 13.99 9.68 -3.93
C PRO A 171 13.62 10.18 -2.53
N ASN A 172 14.14 11.34 -2.15
CA ASN A 172 13.90 11.95 -0.84
C ASN A 172 12.42 12.27 -0.57
N GLY A 173 11.59 12.45 -1.61
CA GLY A 173 10.15 12.70 -1.49
C GLY A 173 9.31 11.47 -1.16
N LEU A 174 9.89 10.27 -1.16
CA LEU A 174 9.15 9.02 -0.99
C LEU A 174 8.59 8.89 0.43
N THR A 175 7.27 8.71 0.53
CA THR A 175 6.55 8.56 1.81
C THR A 175 6.04 7.14 2.02
N THR A 176 5.76 6.41 0.95
CA THR A 176 5.23 5.04 0.98
C THR A 176 6.07 4.12 0.11
N LEU A 177 6.56 3.03 0.71
CA LEU A 177 7.31 1.99 0.01
C LEU A 177 6.76 0.61 0.37
N THR A 178 6.41 -0.16 -0.66
CA THR A 178 6.05 -1.57 -0.54
C THR A 178 7.03 -2.41 -1.35
N PHE A 179 7.80 -3.25 -0.66
CA PHE A 179 8.68 -4.23 -1.29
C PHE A 179 7.89 -5.45 -1.75
N GLY A 180 8.41 -6.10 -2.79
CA GLY A 180 7.73 -7.24 -3.40
C GLY A 180 7.74 -8.51 -2.55
N GLY A 181 6.84 -9.45 -2.86
CA GLY A 181 6.65 -10.70 -2.12
C GLY A 181 7.92 -11.53 -1.97
N TYR A 182 8.80 -11.54 -2.97
CA TYR A 182 10.07 -12.28 -2.97
C TYR A 182 11.27 -11.47 -2.51
N PHE A 183 11.09 -10.19 -2.16
CA PHE A 183 12.17 -9.34 -1.68
C PHE A 183 12.76 -9.90 -0.38
N ASN A 184 14.04 -10.26 -0.41
CA ASN A 184 14.77 -10.79 0.73
C ASN A 184 16.24 -10.33 0.74
N GLN A 185 16.48 -9.09 0.30
CA GLN A 185 17.80 -8.47 0.33
C GLN A 185 18.02 -7.68 1.62
N VAL A 186 19.28 -7.56 2.04
CA VAL A 186 19.64 -6.70 3.18
C VAL A 186 19.42 -5.24 2.80
N VAL A 187 18.71 -4.50 3.65
CA VAL A 187 18.57 -3.04 3.52
C VAL A 187 19.66 -2.38 4.35
N LEU A 188 20.53 -1.60 3.70
CA LEU A 188 21.63 -0.92 4.38
C LEU A 188 21.16 0.41 5.00
N PRO A 189 21.82 0.88 6.08
CA PRO A 189 21.61 2.23 6.57
C PRO A 189 21.79 3.28 5.47
N GLY A 190 20.87 4.26 5.42
CA GLY A 190 20.84 5.27 4.36
C GLY A 190 20.18 4.84 3.05
N THR A 191 19.75 3.58 2.89
CA THR A 191 18.94 3.15 1.72
C THR A 191 17.54 3.77 1.75
N LEU A 192 16.88 3.79 2.92
CA LEU A 192 15.53 4.31 3.07
C LEU A 192 15.55 5.83 3.28
N PRO A 193 14.72 6.61 2.54
CA PRO A 193 14.73 8.07 2.65
C PRO A 193 14.06 8.53 3.94
N ASN A 194 14.53 9.67 4.49
CA ASN A 194 14.07 10.19 5.77
C ASN A 194 12.59 10.60 5.79
N ASN A 195 11.95 10.88 4.66
CA ASN A 195 10.52 11.23 4.61
C ASN A 195 9.59 10.00 4.55
N LEU A 196 10.14 8.79 4.54
CA LEU A 196 9.36 7.57 4.50
C LEU A 196 8.53 7.41 5.78
N THR A 197 7.21 7.34 5.64
CA THR A 197 6.27 7.18 6.76
C THR A 197 5.68 5.78 6.81
N THR A 198 5.56 5.11 5.66
CA THR A 198 4.99 3.77 5.54
C THR A 198 5.94 2.84 4.80
N LEU A 199 6.30 1.73 5.45
CA LEU A 199 7.15 0.69 4.89
C LEU A 199 6.50 -0.69 5.07
N THR A 200 6.38 -1.42 3.97
CA THR A 200 5.93 -2.81 3.96
C THR A 200 7.01 -3.70 3.35
N PHE A 201 7.46 -4.69 4.12
CA PHE A 201 8.30 -5.79 3.64
C PHE A 201 7.43 -6.97 3.21
N GLY A 202 7.72 -7.54 2.04
CA GLY A 202 6.92 -8.61 1.44
C GLY A 202 7.12 -10.00 2.05
N TYR A 203 6.36 -10.96 1.52
CA TYR A 203 6.17 -12.32 2.03
C TYR A 203 7.44 -13.06 2.47
N ASN A 204 8.53 -13.00 1.70
CA ASN A 204 9.77 -13.75 1.95
C ASN A 204 10.81 -13.00 2.78
N PHE A 205 10.60 -11.73 3.09
CA PHE A 205 11.61 -10.92 3.77
C PHE A 205 11.93 -11.50 5.16
N ASN A 206 13.19 -11.89 5.36
CA ASN A 206 13.67 -12.47 6.63
C ASN A 206 15.13 -12.08 6.92
N GLN A 207 15.51 -10.86 6.54
CA GLN A 207 16.84 -10.31 6.85
C GLN A 207 16.82 -9.56 8.18
N VAL A 208 17.99 -9.50 8.84
CA VAL A 208 18.17 -8.70 10.05
C VAL A 208 18.07 -7.22 9.68
N ILE A 209 17.31 -6.45 10.47
CA ILE A 209 17.28 -5.00 10.38
C ILE A 209 18.37 -4.45 11.29
N LEU A 210 19.37 -3.79 10.71
CA LEU A 210 20.45 -3.17 11.47
C LEU A 210 19.96 -1.86 12.12
N PRO A 211 20.56 -1.42 13.24
CA PRO A 211 20.36 -0.06 13.76
C PRO A 211 20.57 0.99 12.66
N ASP A 212 19.84 2.11 12.76
CA ASP A 212 19.86 3.22 11.79
C ASP A 212 19.39 2.88 10.35
N THR A 213 18.88 1.67 10.12
CA THR A 213 18.30 1.28 8.82
C THR A 213 16.93 1.92 8.59
N LEU A 214 16.09 1.95 9.63
CA LEU A 214 14.73 2.49 9.55
C LEU A 214 14.75 4.01 9.76
N PRO A 215 14.07 4.81 8.92
CA PRO A 215 14.12 6.26 9.00
C PRO A 215 13.30 6.80 10.18
N ASN A 216 13.74 7.95 10.71
CA ASN A 216 13.18 8.58 11.91
C ASN A 216 11.75 9.13 11.78
N ASN A 217 11.18 9.20 10.57
CA ASN A 217 9.79 9.62 10.35
C ASN A 217 8.84 8.42 10.09
N LEU A 218 9.35 7.19 10.17
CA LEU A 218 8.54 6.00 9.89
C LEU A 218 7.46 5.84 10.95
N THR A 219 6.18 5.86 10.56
CA THR A 219 5.03 5.75 11.46
C THR A 219 4.36 4.38 11.37
N THR A 220 4.49 3.70 10.23
CA THR A 220 3.91 2.39 9.96
C THR A 220 4.95 1.44 9.38
N LEU A 221 5.15 0.31 10.06
CA LEU A 221 6.02 -0.77 9.62
C LEU A 221 5.25 -2.09 9.62
N THR A 222 5.27 -2.77 8.48
CA THR A 222 4.65 -4.06 8.30
C THR A 222 5.66 -5.07 7.79
N PHE A 223 5.77 -6.19 8.49
CA PHE A 223 6.39 -7.41 7.99
C PHE A 223 5.29 -8.40 7.61
N ASP A 224 5.36 -8.94 6.40
CA ASP A 224 4.44 -9.98 5.93
C ASP A 224 4.90 -11.37 6.43
N TYR A 225 4.78 -12.44 5.64
CA TYR A 225 4.74 -13.80 6.19
C TYR A 225 6.01 -14.33 6.89
N CYS A 226 7.20 -14.22 6.27
CA CYS A 226 8.38 -14.99 6.67
C CYS A 226 9.26 -14.37 7.77
N PHE A 227 9.12 -13.09 8.07
CA PHE A 227 10.04 -12.39 8.97
C PHE A 227 10.04 -13.01 10.38
N ASN A 228 11.21 -13.49 10.81
CA ASN A 228 11.40 -14.14 12.11
C ASN A 228 12.80 -13.87 12.68
N GLN A 229 13.33 -12.66 12.46
CA GLN A 229 14.61 -12.21 13.02
C GLN A 229 14.41 -11.48 14.35
N VAL A 230 15.43 -11.52 15.20
CA VAL A 230 15.44 -10.76 16.46
C VAL A 230 15.51 -9.26 16.14
N VAL A 231 14.66 -8.47 16.80
CA VAL A 231 14.69 -6.99 16.72
C VAL A 231 15.35 -6.45 17.98
N LEU A 232 16.54 -5.85 17.83
CA LEU A 232 17.31 -5.33 18.95
C LEU A 232 16.73 -3.98 19.46
N PRO A 233 16.86 -3.67 20.75
CA PRO A 233 16.57 -2.33 21.28
C PRO A 233 17.24 -1.22 20.48
N GLY A 234 16.49 -0.14 20.20
CA GLY A 234 16.94 0.98 19.38
C GLY A 234 16.86 0.77 17.85
N THR A 235 16.46 -0.41 17.37
CA THR A 235 16.28 -0.66 15.92
C THR A 235 15.03 0.02 15.36
N LEU A 236 13.95 0.06 16.15
CA LEU A 236 12.68 0.67 15.74
C LEU A 236 12.70 2.18 16.06
N PRO A 237 12.29 3.06 15.11
CA PRO A 237 12.36 4.49 15.32
C PRO A 237 11.28 4.98 16.30
N ASN A 238 11.59 6.04 17.04
CA ASN A 238 10.70 6.65 18.04
C ASN A 238 9.45 7.35 17.45
N SER A 239 9.33 7.41 16.12
CA SER A 239 8.12 7.88 15.42
C SER A 239 7.11 6.77 15.17
N LEU A 240 7.48 5.50 15.37
CA LEU A 240 6.68 4.36 14.94
C LEU A 240 5.40 4.24 15.78
N THR A 241 4.26 4.35 15.13
CA THR A 241 2.93 4.29 15.77
C THR A 241 2.20 2.97 15.54
N THR A 242 2.52 2.29 14.44
CA THR A 242 1.90 1.04 14.01
C THR A 242 2.96 0.04 13.61
N LEU A 243 2.96 -1.13 14.24
CA LEU A 243 3.85 -2.24 13.93
C LEU A 243 3.05 -3.53 13.75
N THR A 244 3.25 -4.19 12.61
CA THR A 244 2.73 -5.53 12.36
C THR A 244 3.89 -6.49 12.16
N PHE A 245 4.03 -7.44 13.08
CA PHE A 245 4.91 -8.59 12.92
C PHE A 245 4.24 -9.68 12.11
N GLY A 246 5.05 -10.32 11.29
CA GLY A 246 4.65 -11.33 10.31
C GLY A 246 4.10 -12.63 10.85
N HIS A 247 3.44 -13.39 9.97
CA HIS A 247 2.82 -14.68 10.29
C HIS A 247 3.77 -15.67 10.97
N ARG A 248 5.06 -15.72 10.59
CA ARG A 248 6.07 -16.61 11.19
C ARG A 248 6.84 -16.02 12.37
N PHE A 249 6.65 -14.75 12.70
CA PHE A 249 7.40 -14.10 13.77
C PHE A 249 7.14 -14.78 15.11
N ASN A 250 8.19 -15.30 15.74
CA ASN A 250 8.12 -15.98 17.04
C ASN A 250 9.42 -15.79 17.85
N GLN A 251 10.04 -14.62 17.72
CA GLN A 251 11.21 -14.23 18.51
C GLN A 251 10.80 -13.52 19.80
N VAL A 252 11.65 -13.60 20.82
CA VAL A 252 11.44 -12.85 22.06
C VAL A 252 11.58 -11.35 21.77
N VAL A 253 10.64 -10.56 22.26
CA VAL A 253 10.70 -9.09 22.23
C VAL A 253 11.24 -8.63 23.59
N LEU A 254 12.40 -7.98 23.59
CA LEU A 254 13.04 -7.52 24.82
C LEU A 254 12.46 -6.15 25.26
N PRO A 255 12.50 -5.83 26.56
CA PRO A 255 12.22 -4.48 27.04
C PRO A 255 13.09 -3.44 26.32
N GLY A 256 12.48 -2.32 25.91
CA GLY A 256 13.13 -1.28 25.11
C GLY A 256 13.23 -1.57 23.60
N THR A 257 12.80 -2.73 23.11
CA THR A 257 12.67 -2.98 21.67
C THR A 257 11.56 -2.17 21.03
N LEU A 258 10.40 -2.07 21.68
CA LEU A 258 9.24 -1.34 21.17
C LEU A 258 9.32 0.15 21.56
N PRO A 259 9.13 1.09 20.62
CA PRO A 259 9.23 2.52 20.91
C PRO A 259 8.03 3.05 21.69
N ASN A 260 8.27 4.07 22.53
CA ASN A 260 7.24 4.70 23.38
C ASN A 260 6.14 5.46 22.61
N SER A 261 6.25 5.58 21.29
CA SER A 261 5.23 6.14 20.41
C SER A 261 4.21 5.09 19.92
N LEU A 262 4.48 3.79 20.13
CA LEU A 262 3.73 2.73 19.50
C LEU A 262 2.30 2.65 20.07
N THR A 263 1.30 2.78 19.21
CA THR A 263 -0.12 2.79 19.58
C THR A 263 -0.84 1.52 19.16
N THR A 264 -0.37 0.86 18.11
CA THR A 264 -0.94 -0.36 17.54
C THR A 264 0.16 -1.38 17.31
N LEU A 265 0.00 -2.56 17.91
CA LEU A 265 0.88 -3.70 17.76
C LEU A 265 0.08 -4.93 17.38
N THR A 266 0.49 -5.59 16.31
CA THR A 266 -0.07 -6.86 15.88
C THR A 266 1.05 -7.90 15.83
N PHE A 267 0.88 -8.97 16.59
CA PHE A 267 1.54 -10.24 16.35
C PHE A 267 0.57 -11.13 15.60
N ASP A 268 0.94 -11.57 14.40
CA ASP A 268 0.11 -12.46 13.59
C ASP A 268 0.19 -13.92 14.10
N TYR A 269 0.01 -14.90 13.23
CA TYR A 269 -0.36 -16.27 13.57
C TYR A 269 0.57 -17.03 14.54
N CYS A 270 1.89 -17.07 14.31
CA CYS A 270 2.81 -17.99 15.01
C CYS A 270 3.34 -17.51 16.36
N PHE A 271 3.18 -16.24 16.72
CA PHE A 271 3.81 -15.68 17.90
C PHE A 271 3.29 -16.34 19.19
N ASN A 272 4.19 -16.93 19.97
CA ASN A 272 3.85 -17.62 21.22
C ASN A 272 4.97 -17.50 22.26
N GLN A 273 5.64 -16.35 22.31
CA GLN A 273 6.66 -16.04 23.32
C GLN A 273 6.04 -15.33 24.53
N VAL A 274 6.67 -15.51 25.70
CA VAL A 274 6.28 -14.78 26.90
C VAL A 274 6.63 -13.30 26.72
N ILE A 275 5.67 -12.42 27.01
CA ILE A 275 5.92 -10.98 27.06
C ILE A 275 6.37 -10.64 28.48
N LEU A 276 7.57 -10.10 28.61
CA LEU A 276 8.12 -9.67 29.90
C LEU A 276 7.49 -8.34 30.34
N PRO A 277 7.44 -8.04 31.66
CA PRO A 277 7.14 -6.69 32.14
C PRO A 277 8.00 -5.64 31.42
N ASP A 278 7.46 -4.42 31.26
CA ASP A 278 8.10 -3.28 30.58
C ASP A 278 8.41 -3.48 29.08
N THR A 279 7.98 -4.60 28.48
CA THR A 279 8.14 -4.82 27.02
C THR A 279 7.15 -4.01 26.20
N LEU A 280 5.89 -3.91 26.65
CA LEU A 280 4.85 -3.18 25.95
C LEU A 280 4.86 -1.71 26.40
N PRO A 281 4.91 -0.74 25.47
CA PRO A 281 4.98 0.67 25.82
C PRO A 281 3.64 1.19 26.36
N ASN A 282 3.71 2.14 27.28
CA ASN A 282 2.53 2.76 27.91
C ASN A 282 1.64 3.55 26.93
N SER A 283 2.08 3.81 25.71
CA SER A 283 1.28 4.42 24.63
C SER A 283 0.35 3.42 23.92
N LEU A 284 0.51 2.12 24.14
CA LEU A 284 -0.12 1.09 23.33
C LEU A 284 -1.64 1.00 23.58
N THR A 285 -2.44 1.36 22.58
CA THR A 285 -3.91 1.38 22.67
C THR A 285 -4.57 0.15 22.08
N LYS A 286 -3.91 -0.53 21.13
CA LYS A 286 -4.41 -1.71 20.43
C LYS A 286 -3.33 -2.78 20.38
N LEU A 287 -3.66 -3.96 20.89
CA LEU A 287 -2.80 -5.13 20.85
C LEU A 287 -3.57 -6.31 20.29
N THR A 288 -2.99 -6.95 19.27
CA THR A 288 -3.53 -8.19 18.69
C THR A 288 -2.50 -9.29 18.79
N PHE A 289 -2.90 -10.42 19.38
CA PHE A 289 -2.18 -11.68 19.32
C PHE A 289 -2.91 -12.62 18.36
N GLY A 290 -2.18 -13.24 17.44
CA GLY A 290 -2.72 -14.19 16.48
C GLY A 290 -2.99 -15.57 17.08
N HIS A 291 -3.30 -16.52 16.19
CA HIS A 291 -3.90 -17.80 16.54
C HIS A 291 -3.16 -18.60 17.60
N ARG A 292 -1.82 -18.72 17.50
CA ARG A 292 -1.03 -19.64 18.35
C ARG A 292 -0.66 -19.10 19.72
N PHE A 293 -0.96 -17.84 20.03
CA PHE A 293 -0.57 -17.26 21.30
C PHE A 293 -1.33 -17.91 22.47
N ASN A 294 -0.62 -18.57 23.37
CA ASN A 294 -1.20 -19.27 24.53
C ASN A 294 -0.31 -19.18 25.78
N GLN A 295 0.50 -18.12 25.87
CA GLN A 295 1.33 -17.84 27.03
C GLN A 295 0.54 -17.18 28.16
N VAL A 296 1.07 -17.31 29.37
CA VAL A 296 0.54 -16.59 30.54
C VAL A 296 0.89 -15.11 30.41
N VAL A 297 -0.10 -14.25 30.57
CA VAL A 297 0.11 -12.79 30.65
C VAL A 297 0.29 -12.44 32.13
N LEU A 298 1.50 -12.04 32.51
CA LEU A 298 1.84 -11.72 33.90
C LEU A 298 1.20 -10.39 34.32
N PRO A 299 0.84 -10.21 35.60
CA PRO A 299 0.42 -8.90 36.13
C PRO A 299 1.45 -7.81 35.79
N GLY A 300 0.98 -6.62 35.41
CA GLY A 300 1.85 -5.49 35.01
C GLY A 300 2.41 -5.56 33.59
N THR A 301 2.13 -6.62 32.82
CA THR A 301 2.61 -6.74 31.43
C THR A 301 1.82 -5.89 30.45
N LEU A 302 0.51 -5.76 30.65
CA LEU A 302 -0.38 -4.99 29.78
C LEU A 302 -0.42 -3.52 30.23
N PRO A 303 -0.24 -2.55 29.33
CA PRO A 303 -0.27 -1.13 29.68
C PRO A 303 -1.70 -0.66 29.95
N ASP A 304 -1.85 0.30 30.88
CA ASP A 304 -3.17 0.85 31.28
C ASP A 304 -3.90 1.62 30.16
N SER A 305 -3.17 2.07 29.13
CA SER A 305 -3.72 2.75 27.96
C SER A 305 -4.43 1.82 26.98
N LEU A 306 -4.34 0.50 27.18
CA LEU A 306 -4.86 -0.50 26.25
C LEU A 306 -6.39 -0.47 26.19
N THR A 307 -6.93 -0.09 25.03
CA THR A 307 -8.38 0.01 24.79
C THR A 307 -8.93 -1.24 24.11
N THR A 308 -8.11 -1.89 23.29
CA THR A 308 -8.47 -3.07 22.49
C THR A 308 -7.40 -4.13 22.66
N LEU A 309 -7.81 -5.29 23.16
CA LEU A 309 -6.98 -6.48 23.22
C LEU A 309 -7.65 -7.62 22.45
N LYS A 310 -6.95 -8.19 21.47
CA LYS A 310 -7.43 -9.33 20.70
C LYS A 310 -6.53 -10.55 20.91
N PHE A 311 -7.16 -11.72 21.05
CA PHE A 311 -6.49 -13.01 21.09
C PHE A 311 -7.03 -13.92 19.98
N GLY A 312 -6.15 -14.74 19.43
CA GLY A 312 -6.53 -15.76 18.44
C GLY A 312 -7.05 -17.06 19.06
N GLY A 313 -7.37 -18.03 18.19
CA GLY A 313 -8.09 -19.26 18.53
C GLY A 313 -7.50 -20.16 19.62
N ASP A 314 -6.16 -20.30 19.74
CA ASP A 314 -5.56 -21.23 20.71
C ASP A 314 -5.44 -20.65 22.14
N PHE A 315 -5.84 -19.40 22.33
CA PHE A 315 -5.69 -18.73 23.61
C PHE A 315 -6.60 -19.35 24.69
N ASN A 316 -6.00 -19.94 25.72
CA ASN A 316 -6.74 -20.50 26.83
C ASN A 316 -7.21 -19.40 27.80
N TYR A 317 -8.40 -18.87 27.55
CA TYR A 317 -9.02 -17.81 28.37
C TYR A 317 -9.22 -18.19 29.85
N LYS A 318 -9.25 -19.48 30.21
CA LYS A 318 -9.35 -19.91 31.61
C LYS A 318 -8.10 -19.54 32.40
N LYS A 319 -6.93 -19.45 31.75
CA LYS A 319 -5.69 -18.93 32.35
C LYS A 319 -5.73 -17.42 32.57
N PHE A 320 -6.60 -16.70 31.85
CA PHE A 320 -6.63 -15.24 31.81
C PHE A 320 -7.59 -14.62 32.84
N LYS A 321 -8.57 -15.40 33.34
CA LYS A 321 -9.71 -14.89 34.11
C LYS A 321 -9.37 -14.29 35.49
N SER A 322 -8.14 -14.37 35.96
CA SER A 322 -7.77 -13.92 37.31
C SER A 322 -7.22 -12.49 37.43
N ASN A 323 -6.84 -11.77 36.35
CA ASN A 323 -5.84 -10.71 36.53
C ASN A 323 -6.07 -9.30 35.92
N PHE A 324 -7.20 -8.92 35.30
CA PHE A 324 -7.25 -7.59 34.63
C PHE A 324 -8.61 -6.86 34.71
N GLU A 325 -8.68 -5.81 35.54
CA GLU A 325 -9.87 -4.95 35.71
C GLU A 325 -9.94 -3.76 34.71
N ASN A 326 -8.85 -3.37 34.05
CA ASN A 326 -8.75 -2.12 33.27
C ASN A 326 -9.10 -2.23 31.77
N ILE A 327 -9.28 -3.44 31.21
CA ILE A 327 -9.49 -3.63 29.76
C ILE A 327 -10.96 -3.35 29.39
N LYS A 328 -11.19 -2.32 28.57
CA LYS A 328 -12.54 -1.89 28.11
C LYS A 328 -13.20 -2.93 27.19
N THR A 329 -12.47 -3.43 26.21
CA THR A 329 -12.97 -4.39 25.21
C THR A 329 -11.90 -5.41 24.90
N TRP A 330 -12.27 -6.69 24.94
CA TRP A 330 -11.40 -7.79 24.57
C TRP A 330 -12.16 -8.81 23.73
N ILE A 331 -11.49 -9.29 22.69
CA ILE A 331 -12.08 -10.16 21.67
C ILE A 331 -11.21 -11.41 21.59
N ILE A 332 -11.86 -12.56 21.61
CA ILE A 332 -11.24 -13.83 21.23
C ILE A 332 -11.85 -14.18 19.87
N GLU A 333 -11.08 -14.68 18.91
CA GLU A 333 -11.66 -15.15 17.64
C GLU A 333 -12.88 -16.06 17.91
N ASN A 334 -14.02 -15.69 17.33
CA ASN A 334 -15.37 -16.23 17.55
C ASN A 334 -16.18 -15.74 18.78
N TYR A 335 -15.65 -14.85 19.62
CA TYR A 335 -16.38 -14.26 20.75
C TYR A 335 -16.00 -12.78 21.00
N THR A 336 -16.95 -11.87 20.77
CA THR A 336 -16.85 -10.48 21.27
C THR A 336 -17.38 -10.43 22.70
N ILE A 337 -16.51 -10.20 23.68
CA ILE A 337 -16.94 -10.05 25.09
C ILE A 337 -16.89 -8.56 25.42
N PHE A 338 -18.05 -7.90 25.44
CA PHE A 338 -18.18 -6.55 25.94
C PHE A 338 -18.17 -6.57 27.47
N LYS A 339 -17.33 -5.74 28.10
CA LYS A 339 -17.42 -5.47 29.53
C LYS A 339 -18.60 -4.51 29.79
N ASN A 340 -19.82 -5.06 29.65
CA ASN A 340 -21.09 -4.57 30.20
C ASN A 340 -22.21 -5.54 29.77
N ILE A 341 -22.36 -6.68 30.43
CA ILE A 341 -23.63 -7.42 30.61
C ILE A 341 -23.42 -8.50 31.68
N LYS A 342 -24.28 -8.49 32.70
CA LYS A 342 -24.47 -9.60 33.66
C LYS A 342 -24.73 -10.90 32.88
N PHE A 343 -23.94 -11.94 33.10
CA PHE A 343 -24.23 -13.26 32.54
C PHE A 343 -25.47 -13.86 33.22
N ASN A 344 -26.56 -13.99 32.45
CA ASN A 344 -27.64 -14.90 32.76
C ASN A 344 -27.27 -16.26 32.13
N PHE A 345 -26.95 -17.25 32.96
CA PHE A 345 -26.72 -18.62 32.50
C PHE A 345 -28.07 -19.23 32.08
N ARG A 346 -28.24 -19.55 30.79
CA ARG A 346 -29.17 -20.61 30.37
C ARG A 346 -28.34 -21.82 29.96
N GLY A 347 -28.45 -22.86 30.77
CA GLY A 347 -27.72 -24.10 30.61
C GLY A 347 -28.11 -24.88 29.37
N PHE A 348 -27.19 -25.74 28.94
CA PHE A 348 -27.53 -26.92 28.16
C PHE A 348 -27.14 -28.14 28.98
N LYS A 349 -28.17 -28.86 29.44
CA LYS A 349 -28.07 -30.28 29.77
C LYS A 349 -27.89 -31.07 28.47
N LYS A 350 -27.03 -32.06 28.49
CA LYS A 350 -27.42 -33.43 28.14
C LYS A 350 -26.93 -34.36 29.23
#